data_AF-A0A5S9EU07-F1
#
_entry.id   AF-A0A5S9EU07-F1
#
_cell.length_a   1.000
_cell.length_b   1.000
_cell.length_c   1.000
_cell.angle_alpha   90.00
_cell.angle_beta   90.00
_cell.angle_gamma   90.00
#
_symmetry.space_group_name_H-M   'P 1'
#
loop_
_entity.id
_entity.type
_entity.pdbx_description
1 polymer ?
#
loop_
_entity_poly.entity_id
_entity_poly.type
_entity_poly.pdbx_seq_one_letter_code
_entity_poly.pdbx_strand_id
1 'polypeptide(L)'
;MSDNLKYWLERAKNVMDAESLVDAQAIIEIERIILLMYAEITKELLAFYAKYTKDTGLSIQEVKKMADSFDVLAFSNKAKQFVERKDFSEEANQSLKQYNLTMKISREKLLKQQLDLIVKDTSLNLQNKIEDKLSDAVNREVKRQAHILGEHVQIDDTEVKAVVNSNFKGAKWSTRLWNDMELVQKEVERVTSHVVIRGRHPNEFVSEFKKQTNSTSYNASRLLVTESARVQTESQKIAYLKDLGEDGEYKYVAKIDSKTSKLCHSLNGKIFKVKDMIPGVNAPPMHPWCRSTTVPYVGNWRDKFFKEREGKYQVEVKEAKLQEKAKNQMKEMIESGKIKIEINPEKQNRHSLGHRLYEEYKKKNLLKGKQTPSYTLLKNDELNKMLNQKFGTGRLIIENEKKWKNKEIINFGQIIGKYYIDGKFIETKWGTVHYSKTGSHIIPNGKEGK
;
A
#
# COMPACT_ATOMS: atom_id res chain seq x y z
N MET A 1 -20.00 -12.26 1.77
CA MET A 1 -18.72 -11.67 1.29
C MET A 1 -17.88 -11.39 2.52
N SER A 2 -16.70 -12.01 2.65
CA SER A 2 -15.89 -11.91 3.88
C SER A 2 -15.42 -10.47 4.12
N ASP A 3 -15.45 -10.01 5.38
CA ASP A 3 -15.08 -8.64 5.80
C ASP A 3 -13.69 -8.19 5.29
N ASN A 4 -12.79 -9.14 5.04
CA ASN A 4 -11.45 -8.91 4.51
C ASN A 4 -11.46 -8.33 3.09
N LEU A 5 -12.28 -8.87 2.17
CA LEU A 5 -12.34 -8.35 0.80
C LEU A 5 -12.89 -6.93 0.73
N LYS A 6 -13.86 -6.61 1.61
CA LYS A 6 -14.44 -5.26 1.71
C LYS A 6 -13.38 -4.24 2.16
N TYR A 7 -12.58 -4.59 3.17
CA TYR A 7 -11.46 -3.78 3.65
C TYR A 7 -10.47 -3.43 2.52
N TRP A 8 -10.05 -4.43 1.73
CA TRP A 8 -9.10 -4.21 0.64
C TRP A 8 -9.66 -3.32 -0.48
N LEU A 9 -10.93 -3.50 -0.83
CA LEU A 9 -11.59 -2.67 -1.86
C LEU A 9 -11.75 -1.21 -1.40
N GLU A 10 -12.10 -0.98 -0.14
CA GLU A 10 -12.20 0.37 0.42
C GLU A 10 -10.83 1.04 0.49
N ARG A 11 -9.79 0.31 0.90
CA ARG A 11 -8.41 0.78 0.88
C ARG A 11 -7.96 1.13 -0.54
N ALA A 12 -8.22 0.27 -1.52
CA ALA A 12 -7.88 0.53 -2.91
C ALA A 12 -8.56 1.80 -3.43
N LYS A 13 -9.82 2.03 -3.07
CA LYS A 13 -10.54 3.26 -3.42
C LYS A 13 -9.83 4.50 -2.85
N ASN A 14 -9.51 4.48 -1.55
CA ASN A 14 -8.82 5.59 -0.90
C ASN A 14 -7.44 5.85 -1.52
N VAL A 15 -6.70 4.81 -1.90
CA VAL A 15 -5.41 4.94 -2.58
C VAL A 15 -5.59 5.56 -3.97
N MET A 16 -6.55 5.06 -4.76
CA MET A 16 -6.83 5.61 -6.09
C MET A 16 -7.20 7.10 -6.03
N ASP A 17 -7.91 7.52 -5.00
CA ASP A 17 -8.29 8.93 -4.83
C ASP A 17 -7.11 9.79 -4.35
N ALA A 18 -6.33 9.30 -3.39
CA ALA A 18 -5.12 10.00 -2.92
C ALA A 18 -4.08 10.17 -4.04
N GLU A 19 -3.77 9.11 -4.78
CA GLU A 19 -2.80 9.16 -5.88
C GLU A 19 -3.31 10.04 -7.04
N SER A 20 -4.62 10.04 -7.31
CA SER A 20 -5.20 10.97 -8.30
C SER A 20 -4.99 12.45 -7.92
N LEU A 21 -5.01 12.79 -6.63
CA LEU A 21 -4.74 14.15 -6.16
C LEU A 21 -3.25 14.50 -6.26
N VAL A 22 -2.36 13.56 -5.92
CA VAL A 22 -0.91 13.74 -6.05
C VAL A 22 -0.52 13.93 -7.52
N ASP A 23 -1.07 13.11 -8.42
CA ASP A 23 -0.88 13.23 -9.86
C ASP A 23 -1.39 14.58 -10.37
N ALA A 24 -2.58 15.02 -9.96
CA ALA A 24 -3.13 16.31 -10.35
C ALA A 24 -2.23 17.50 -9.94
N GLN A 25 -1.66 17.47 -8.73
CA GLN A 25 -0.74 18.51 -8.28
C GLN A 25 0.56 18.52 -9.09
N ALA A 26 1.09 17.34 -9.44
CA ALA A 26 2.29 17.22 -10.26
C ALA A 26 2.05 17.66 -11.71
N ILE A 27 0.86 17.40 -12.25
CA ILE A 27 0.45 17.87 -13.58
C ILE A 27 0.46 19.39 -13.65
N ILE A 28 -0.13 20.08 -12.67
CA ILE A 28 -0.15 21.56 -12.62
C ILE A 28 1.28 22.12 -12.68
N GLU A 29 2.21 21.50 -11.96
CA GLU A 29 3.60 21.95 -11.93
C GLU A 29 4.34 21.68 -13.25
N ILE A 30 4.11 20.52 -13.88
CA ILE A 30 4.63 20.21 -15.22
C ILE A 30 4.10 21.21 -16.26
N GLU A 31 2.79 21.48 -16.24
CA GLU A 31 2.15 22.45 -17.12
C GLU A 31 2.72 23.85 -16.94
N ARG A 32 3.00 24.25 -15.69
CA ARG A 32 3.65 25.53 -15.36
C ARG A 32 5.07 25.61 -15.93
N ILE A 33 5.89 24.57 -15.76
CA ILE A 33 7.26 24.50 -16.29
C ILE A 33 7.26 24.66 -17.81
N ILE A 34 6.39 23.91 -18.50
CA ILE A 34 6.27 23.95 -19.97
C ILE A 34 5.77 25.32 -20.44
N LEU A 35 4.79 25.91 -19.76
CA LEU A 35 4.28 27.24 -20.09
C LEU A 35 5.38 28.31 -19.97
N LEU A 36 6.19 28.25 -18.91
CA LEU A 36 7.32 29.16 -18.71
C LEU A 36 8.38 29.01 -19.80
N MET A 37 8.70 27.79 -20.21
CA MET A 37 9.62 27.53 -21.32
C MET A 37 9.16 28.22 -22.62
N TYR A 38 7.90 28.04 -23.02
CA TYR A 38 7.38 28.69 -24.23
C TYR A 38 7.30 30.22 -24.10
N ALA A 39 7.00 30.74 -22.90
CA ALA A 39 7.03 32.18 -22.64
C ALA A 39 8.44 32.75 -22.76
N GLU A 40 9.44 32.05 -22.24
CA GLU A 40 10.85 32.44 -22.33
C GLU A 40 11.37 32.40 -23.77
N ILE A 41 11.07 31.32 -24.52
CA ILE A 41 11.37 31.23 -25.96
C ILE A 41 10.75 32.40 -26.72
N THR A 42 9.47 32.71 -26.46
CA THR A 42 8.78 33.82 -27.13
C THR A 42 9.42 35.16 -26.79
N LYS A 43 9.78 35.37 -25.52
CA LYS A 43 10.47 36.57 -25.05
C LYS A 43 11.82 36.75 -25.76
N GLU A 44 12.63 35.69 -25.85
CA GLU A 44 13.94 35.74 -26.51
C GLU A 44 13.81 36.00 -28.02
N LEU A 45 12.82 35.39 -28.68
CA LEU A 45 12.52 35.66 -30.09
C LEU A 45 12.09 37.11 -30.32
N LEU A 46 11.23 37.67 -29.45
CA LEU A 46 10.79 39.06 -29.52
C LEU A 46 11.93 40.04 -29.23
N ALA A 47 12.74 39.78 -28.21
CA ALA A 47 13.90 40.60 -27.88
C ALA A 47 14.91 40.63 -29.03
N PHE A 48 15.17 39.47 -29.64
CA PHE A 48 16.00 39.38 -30.83
C PHE A 48 15.41 40.16 -32.00
N TYR A 49 14.12 39.98 -32.29
CA TYR A 49 13.42 40.68 -33.37
C TYR A 49 13.45 42.20 -33.20
N ALA A 50 13.15 42.71 -32.00
CA ALA A 50 13.17 44.14 -31.69
C ALA A 50 14.57 44.77 -31.80
N LYS A 51 15.62 44.01 -31.45
CA LYS A 51 17.01 44.42 -31.66
C LYS A 51 17.35 44.50 -33.14
N TYR A 52 16.84 43.56 -33.95
CA TYR A 52 17.08 43.52 -35.38
C TYR A 52 16.35 44.64 -36.15
N THR A 53 15.09 44.94 -35.82
CA THR A 53 14.31 45.99 -36.52
C THR A 53 14.84 47.40 -36.27
N LYS A 54 15.42 47.66 -35.09
CA LYS A 54 16.14 48.92 -34.80
C LYS A 54 17.36 49.14 -35.70
N ASP A 55 18.03 48.06 -36.11
CA ASP A 55 19.24 48.12 -36.97
C ASP A 55 18.91 48.28 -38.48
N THR A 56 17.65 48.06 -38.91
CA THR A 56 17.26 48.04 -40.34
C THR A 56 16.35 49.21 -40.79
N GLY A 57 16.06 50.18 -39.92
CA GLY A 57 15.32 51.40 -40.28
C GLY A 57 13.78 51.27 -40.37
N LEU A 58 13.18 50.28 -39.72
CA LEU A 58 11.71 50.17 -39.59
C LEU A 58 11.19 50.97 -38.38
N SER A 59 9.94 51.47 -38.48
CA SER A 59 9.38 52.49 -37.57
C SER A 59 9.41 52.10 -36.09
N ILE A 60 10.11 52.93 -35.32
CA ILE A 60 10.22 52.89 -33.85
C ILE A 60 8.86 52.97 -33.14
N GLN A 61 7.79 53.46 -33.79
CA GLN A 61 6.46 53.57 -33.18
C GLN A 61 5.74 52.23 -33.03
N GLU A 62 5.98 51.25 -33.91
CA GLU A 62 5.41 49.89 -33.82
C GLU A 62 6.17 49.04 -32.78
N VAL A 63 7.48 49.28 -32.68
CA VAL A 63 8.38 48.64 -31.69
C VAL A 63 8.18 49.21 -30.28
N LYS A 64 7.88 50.52 -30.14
CA LYS A 64 7.61 51.17 -28.84
C LYS A 64 6.33 50.66 -28.17
N LYS A 65 5.24 50.43 -28.92
CA LYS A 65 3.96 49.93 -28.37
C LYS A 65 4.04 48.52 -27.76
N MET A 66 5.08 47.76 -28.09
CA MET A 66 5.27 46.38 -27.62
C MET A 66 6.42 46.23 -26.60
N ALA A 67 7.23 47.28 -26.43
CA ALA A 67 8.42 47.32 -25.56
C ALA A 67 8.19 48.08 -24.24
N ASP A 68 6.98 48.53 -23.94
CA ASP A 68 6.64 49.23 -22.69
C ASP A 68 6.64 48.31 -21.44
N SER A 69 7.16 47.08 -21.54
CA SER A 69 7.65 46.33 -20.38
C SER A 69 9.10 45.88 -20.59
N PHE A 70 9.99 46.53 -19.85
CA PHE A 70 11.42 46.29 -19.65
C PHE A 70 12.42 46.88 -20.66
N ASP A 71 13.24 47.76 -20.08
CA ASP A 71 14.23 48.68 -20.62
C ASP A 71 15.55 47.98 -21.02
N VAL A 72 16.15 48.38 -22.15
CA VAL A 72 17.53 48.03 -22.50
C VAL A 72 18.19 49.17 -23.28
N LEU A 73 18.83 50.06 -22.53
CA LEU A 73 19.63 51.18 -23.00
C LEU A 73 21.10 50.77 -23.02
N ALA A 74 21.53 49.97 -24.01
CA ALA A 74 22.95 49.61 -24.13
C ALA A 74 23.44 49.15 -25.53
N PHE A 75 22.75 49.48 -26.63
CA PHE A 75 23.11 48.95 -27.96
C PHE A 75 23.26 50.00 -29.07
N SER A 76 23.65 51.24 -28.71
CA SER A 76 23.75 52.37 -29.67
C SER A 76 25.16 52.61 -30.23
N ASN A 77 26.22 52.20 -29.53
CA ASN A 77 27.53 52.86 -29.72
C ASN A 77 28.43 52.31 -30.85
N LYS A 78 28.11 51.20 -31.54
CA LYS A 78 29.00 50.61 -32.56
C LYS A 78 28.61 50.93 -34.01
N ALA A 79 27.33 51.23 -34.27
CA ALA A 79 26.83 51.61 -35.60
C ALA A 79 27.29 53.02 -36.03
N LYS A 80 27.55 53.91 -35.05
CA LYS A 80 28.05 55.27 -35.29
C LYS A 80 29.40 55.31 -36.02
N GLN A 81 30.29 54.34 -35.75
CA GLN A 81 31.68 54.35 -36.24
C GLN A 81 31.85 54.04 -37.74
N PHE A 82 30.83 53.53 -38.43
CA PHE A 82 30.88 53.33 -39.89
C PHE A 82 30.28 54.51 -40.65
N VAL A 83 29.23 55.13 -40.10
CA VAL A 83 28.63 56.36 -40.64
C VAL A 83 29.61 57.54 -40.57
N GLU A 84 30.44 57.59 -39.53
CA GLU A 84 31.49 58.63 -39.37
C GLU A 84 32.56 58.62 -40.46
N ARG A 85 32.77 57.50 -41.18
CA ARG A 85 33.85 57.35 -42.18
C ARG A 85 33.42 57.56 -43.64
N LYS A 86 32.12 57.69 -43.91
CA LYS A 86 31.51 58.01 -45.22
C LYS A 86 32.03 57.20 -46.45
N ASP A 87 32.41 55.93 -46.26
CA ASP A 87 32.79 55.05 -47.38
C ASP A 87 31.56 54.30 -47.92
N PHE A 88 31.27 54.47 -49.22
CA PHE A 88 30.09 53.92 -49.92
C PHE A 88 30.45 53.16 -51.20
N SER A 89 31.68 52.68 -51.34
CA SER A 89 32.11 51.88 -52.51
C SER A 89 31.26 50.61 -52.72
N GLU A 90 31.19 50.12 -53.97
CA GLU A 90 30.47 48.89 -54.33
C GLU A 90 31.03 47.69 -53.55
N GLU A 91 32.35 47.64 -53.37
CA GLU A 91 33.08 46.66 -52.56
C GLU A 91 32.78 46.78 -51.06
N ALA A 92 32.62 47.99 -50.51
CA ALA A 92 32.20 48.21 -49.13
C ALA A 92 30.75 47.75 -48.93
N ASN A 93 29.84 48.00 -49.89
CA ASN A 93 28.46 47.53 -49.84
C ASN A 93 28.35 46.00 -49.98
N GLN A 94 29.16 45.37 -50.84
CA GLN A 94 29.19 43.91 -51.00
C GLN A 94 29.82 43.22 -49.80
N SER A 95 30.88 43.81 -49.22
CA SER A 95 31.49 43.38 -47.95
C SER A 95 30.53 43.57 -46.78
N LEU A 96 29.76 44.67 -46.71
CA LEU A 96 28.70 44.86 -45.72
C LEU A 96 27.56 43.87 -45.90
N LYS A 97 27.19 43.49 -47.13
CA LYS A 97 26.18 42.44 -47.39
C LYS A 97 26.68 41.06 -46.96
N GLN A 98 27.90 40.68 -47.31
CA GLN A 98 28.52 39.42 -46.87
C GLN A 98 28.75 39.41 -45.35
N TYR A 99 29.19 40.51 -44.76
CA TYR A 99 29.32 40.68 -43.32
C TYR A 99 27.96 40.62 -42.63
N ASN A 100 26.93 41.29 -43.14
CA ASN A 100 25.56 41.19 -42.63
C ASN A 100 25.00 39.77 -42.78
N LEU A 101 25.29 39.05 -43.87
CA LEU A 101 24.87 37.66 -44.08
C LEU A 101 25.60 36.69 -43.13
N THR A 102 26.92 36.85 -42.99
CA THR A 102 27.78 36.07 -42.08
C THR A 102 27.41 36.35 -40.63
N MET A 103 27.12 37.60 -40.30
CA MET A 103 26.57 38.02 -39.01
C MET A 103 25.16 37.51 -38.80
N LYS A 104 24.30 37.45 -39.82
CA LYS A 104 22.97 36.81 -39.73
C LYS A 104 23.08 35.33 -39.42
N ILE A 105 23.95 34.59 -40.11
CA ILE A 105 24.20 33.16 -39.87
C ILE A 105 24.78 32.95 -38.46
N SER A 106 25.73 33.78 -38.04
CA SER A 106 26.33 33.72 -36.69
C SER A 106 25.30 34.05 -35.58
N ARG A 107 24.45 35.06 -35.79
CA ARG A 107 23.38 35.46 -34.86
C ARG A 107 22.25 34.45 -34.79
N GLU A 108 21.85 33.87 -35.93
CA GLU A 108 20.89 32.77 -35.97
C GLU A 108 21.40 31.58 -35.16
N LYS A 109 22.67 31.21 -35.37
CA LYS A 109 23.31 30.12 -34.64
C LYS A 109 23.35 30.40 -33.14
N LEU A 110 23.68 31.63 -32.73
CA LEU A 110 23.70 32.04 -31.32
C LEU A 110 22.30 31.97 -30.69
N LEU A 111 21.28 32.49 -31.38
CA LEU A 111 19.90 32.46 -30.91
C LEU A 111 19.39 31.02 -30.80
N LYS A 112 19.68 30.17 -31.79
CA LYS A 112 19.36 28.74 -31.72
C LYS A 112 20.02 28.08 -30.51
N GLN A 113 21.31 28.31 -30.28
CA GLN A 113 21.99 27.77 -29.10
C GLN A 113 21.38 28.22 -27.78
N GLN A 114 20.96 29.49 -27.68
CA GLN A 114 20.30 30.02 -26.48
C GLN A 114 18.94 29.36 -26.25
N LEU A 115 18.13 29.23 -27.30
CA LEU A 115 16.82 28.58 -27.23
C LEU A 115 16.93 27.08 -26.97
N ASP A 116 17.94 26.42 -27.54
CA ASP A 116 18.28 25.02 -27.26
C ASP A 116 18.61 24.80 -25.78
N LEU A 117 19.33 25.73 -25.16
CA LEU A 117 19.64 25.68 -23.73
C LEU A 117 18.36 25.78 -22.89
N ILE A 118 17.42 26.68 -23.25
CA ILE A 118 16.12 26.79 -22.56
C ILE A 118 15.34 25.47 -22.64
N VAL A 119 15.27 24.86 -23.84
CA VAL A 119 14.58 23.58 -24.03
C VAL A 119 15.27 22.45 -23.23
N LYS A 120 16.61 22.39 -23.23
CA LYS A 120 17.37 21.35 -22.51
C LYS A 120 17.28 21.50 -20.99
N ASP A 121 17.39 22.73 -20.47
CA ASP A 121 17.23 23.01 -19.04
C ASP A 121 15.82 22.63 -18.57
N THR A 122 14.80 23.02 -19.34
CA THR A 122 13.42 22.61 -19.08
C THR A 122 13.25 21.10 -19.12
N SER A 123 13.86 20.42 -20.11
CA SER A 123 13.82 18.96 -20.22
C SER A 123 14.42 18.26 -19.00
N LEU A 124 15.54 18.77 -18.50
CA LEU A 124 16.20 18.27 -17.28
C LEU A 124 15.33 18.52 -16.04
N ASN A 125 14.74 19.71 -15.92
CA ASN A 125 13.84 20.04 -14.82
C ASN A 125 12.61 19.13 -14.80
N LEU A 126 11.98 18.90 -15.97
CA LEU A 126 10.88 17.95 -16.12
C LEU A 126 11.31 16.52 -15.76
N GLN A 127 12.49 16.09 -16.21
CA GLN A 127 13.02 14.77 -15.88
C GLN A 127 13.14 14.61 -14.36
N ASN A 128 13.82 15.53 -13.68
CA ASN A 128 13.99 15.49 -12.24
C ASN A 128 12.64 15.47 -11.51
N LYS A 129 11.69 16.32 -11.95
CA LYS A 129 10.38 16.39 -11.32
C LYS A 129 9.57 15.11 -11.47
N ILE A 130 9.64 14.47 -12.63
CA ILE A 130 8.99 13.18 -12.89
C ILE A 130 9.70 12.09 -12.08
N GLU A 131 11.02 12.04 -12.07
CA GLU A 131 11.81 11.05 -11.33
C GLU A 131 11.52 11.10 -9.82
N ASP A 132 11.50 12.30 -9.24
CA ASP A 132 11.12 12.51 -7.84
C ASP A 132 9.72 11.97 -7.57
N LYS A 133 8.77 12.26 -8.46
CA LYS A 133 7.37 11.81 -8.28
C LYS A 133 7.20 10.31 -8.40
N LEU A 134 7.92 9.67 -9.33
CA LEU A 134 7.93 8.22 -9.48
C LEU A 134 8.59 7.55 -8.28
N SER A 135 9.71 8.09 -7.79
CA SER A 135 10.41 7.61 -6.59
C SER A 135 9.53 7.75 -5.35
N ASP A 136 8.86 8.90 -5.18
CA ASP A 136 7.89 9.11 -4.11
C ASP A 136 6.73 8.11 -4.20
N ALA A 137 6.23 7.80 -5.40
CA ALA A 137 5.15 6.84 -5.61
C ALA A 137 5.55 5.42 -5.19
N VAL A 138 6.77 4.99 -5.54
CA VAL A 138 7.35 3.72 -5.07
C VAL A 138 7.44 3.73 -3.54
N ASN A 139 8.03 4.76 -2.94
CA ASN A 139 8.20 4.86 -1.49
C ASN A 139 6.86 4.85 -0.74
N ARG A 140 5.85 5.57 -1.25
CA ARG A 140 4.48 5.53 -0.71
C ARG A 140 3.88 4.13 -0.83
N GLU A 141 4.06 3.48 -1.98
CA GLU A 141 3.54 2.14 -2.21
C GLU A 141 4.10 1.16 -1.18
N VAL A 142 5.42 1.15 -1.04
CA VAL A 142 6.19 0.31 -0.14
C VAL A 142 5.80 0.54 1.31
N LYS A 143 5.84 1.80 1.78
CA LYS A 143 5.48 2.16 3.16
C LYS A 143 4.07 1.71 3.51
N ARG A 144 3.15 1.84 2.55
CA ARG A 144 1.75 1.44 2.73
C ARG A 144 1.58 -0.08 2.79
N GLN A 145 2.40 -0.87 2.11
CA GLN A 145 2.43 -2.34 2.27
C GLN A 145 3.14 -2.75 3.57
N ALA A 146 4.25 -2.08 3.93
CA ALA A 146 4.99 -2.33 5.16
C ALA A 146 4.12 -2.13 6.43
N HIS A 147 3.29 -1.08 6.44
CA HIS A 147 2.33 -0.83 7.54
C HIS A 147 1.27 -1.94 7.69
N ILE A 148 0.96 -2.68 6.62
CA ILE A 148 0.07 -3.84 6.68
C ILE A 148 0.76 -5.02 7.38
N LEU A 149 2.08 -5.15 7.18
CA LEU A 149 2.88 -6.26 7.68
C LEU A 149 3.41 -6.05 9.11
N GLY A 150 3.27 -4.84 9.67
CA GLY A 150 3.84 -4.49 10.97
C GLY A 150 5.37 -4.37 10.96
N GLU A 151 5.99 -4.46 9.78
CA GLU A 151 7.44 -4.28 9.58
C GLU A 151 7.73 -2.83 9.17
N HIS A 152 8.78 -2.22 9.74
CA HIS A 152 9.35 -0.99 9.18
C HIS A 152 10.25 -1.38 8.00
N VAL A 153 9.69 -1.41 6.80
CA VAL A 153 10.48 -1.67 5.58
C VAL A 153 10.85 -0.34 4.94
N GLN A 154 12.13 0.01 5.03
CA GLN A 154 12.75 1.01 4.15
C GLN A 154 13.34 0.22 2.98
N ILE A 155 12.99 0.60 1.75
CA ILE A 155 13.62 0.04 0.56
C ILE A 155 14.86 0.86 0.24
N ASP A 156 15.90 0.19 -0.22
CA ASP A 156 17.14 0.85 -0.64
C ASP A 156 16.89 1.73 -1.88
N ASP A 157 17.50 2.92 -1.92
CA ASP A 157 17.34 3.87 -3.03
C ASP A 157 17.72 3.26 -4.39
N THR A 158 18.61 2.26 -4.41
CA THR A 158 18.99 1.54 -5.63
C THR A 158 17.82 0.72 -6.18
N GLU A 159 17.05 0.06 -5.30
CA GLU A 159 15.87 -0.71 -5.68
C GLU A 159 14.75 0.23 -6.17
N VAL A 160 14.56 1.38 -5.51
CA VAL A 160 13.62 2.41 -5.98
C VAL A 160 13.97 2.85 -7.40
N LYS A 161 15.24 3.21 -7.64
CA LYS A 161 15.72 3.62 -8.96
C LYS A 161 15.60 2.52 -10.00
N ALA A 162 15.76 1.25 -9.62
CA ALA A 162 15.59 0.12 -10.53
C ALA A 162 14.14 0.00 -11.00
N VAL A 163 13.16 0.14 -10.10
CA VAL A 163 11.73 0.13 -10.44
C VAL A 163 11.35 1.35 -11.29
N VAL A 164 11.84 2.53 -10.93
CA VAL A 164 11.56 3.78 -11.68
C VAL A 164 12.12 3.70 -13.10
N ASN A 165 13.34 3.18 -13.29
CA ASN A 165 14.03 3.17 -14.57
C ASN A 165 13.90 1.85 -15.35
N SER A 166 12.96 0.98 -14.97
CA SER A 166 12.70 -0.27 -15.67
C SER A 166 12.11 -0.03 -17.07
N ASN A 167 12.30 -1.00 -17.96
CA ASN A 167 11.77 -0.92 -19.31
C ASN A 167 10.26 -1.18 -19.29
N PHE A 168 9.50 -0.29 -19.90
CA PHE A 168 8.08 -0.50 -20.13
C PHE A 168 7.79 -0.37 -21.62
N LYS A 169 7.17 -1.37 -22.25
CA LYS A 169 6.83 -1.34 -23.69
C LYS A 169 8.00 -0.90 -24.60
N GLY A 170 9.19 -1.43 -24.35
CA GLY A 170 10.36 -1.25 -25.20
C GLY A 170 11.24 -0.04 -24.87
N ALA A 171 10.85 0.86 -23.96
CA ALA A 171 11.66 2.02 -23.59
C ALA A 171 11.49 2.44 -22.13
N LYS A 172 12.47 3.17 -21.60
CA LYS A 172 12.36 3.89 -20.32
C LYS A 172 11.51 5.15 -20.50
N TRP A 173 10.92 5.61 -19.40
CA TRP A 173 10.14 6.85 -19.40
C TRP A 173 10.98 8.08 -19.78
N SER A 174 12.23 8.16 -19.31
CA SER A 174 13.12 9.30 -19.59
C SER A 174 13.43 9.40 -21.08
N THR A 175 13.67 8.27 -21.76
CA THR A 175 13.83 8.25 -23.22
C THR A 175 12.60 8.79 -23.96
N ARG A 176 11.38 8.51 -23.48
CA ARG A 176 10.15 9.07 -24.07
C ARG A 176 10.09 10.58 -23.90
N LEU A 177 10.41 11.07 -22.69
CA LEU A 177 10.46 12.50 -22.42
C LEU A 177 11.46 13.20 -23.35
N TRP A 178 12.69 12.70 -23.47
CA TRP A 178 13.70 13.30 -24.33
C TRP A 178 13.32 13.29 -25.82
N ASN A 179 12.68 12.22 -26.29
CA ASN A 179 12.17 12.17 -27.67
C ASN A 179 11.06 13.22 -27.91
N ASP A 180 10.14 13.39 -26.95
CA ASP A 180 9.11 14.43 -27.04
C ASP A 180 9.73 15.83 -27.02
N MET A 181 10.77 16.05 -26.19
CA MET A 181 11.47 17.33 -26.12
C MET A 181 12.35 17.62 -27.35
N GLU A 182 12.84 16.59 -28.04
CA GLU A 182 13.52 16.76 -29.34
C GLU A 182 12.57 17.31 -30.41
N LEU A 183 11.28 16.94 -30.37
CA LEU A 183 10.26 17.50 -31.26
C LEU A 183 10.02 18.99 -30.95
N VAL A 184 9.99 19.36 -29.67
CA VAL A 184 9.93 20.77 -29.25
C VAL A 184 11.14 21.52 -29.77
N GLN A 185 12.34 20.97 -29.61
CA GLN A 185 13.57 21.59 -30.08
C GLN A 185 13.55 21.86 -31.59
N LYS A 186 13.18 20.85 -32.40
CA LYS A 186 13.06 20.99 -33.87
C LYS A 186 12.08 22.09 -34.26
N GLU A 187 10.97 22.20 -33.54
CA GLU A 187 9.95 23.21 -33.82
C GLU A 187 10.44 24.63 -33.45
N VAL A 188 11.12 24.77 -32.31
CA VAL A 188 11.77 26.02 -31.91
C VAL A 188 12.82 26.44 -32.94
N GLU A 189 13.68 25.53 -33.37
CA GLU A 189 14.68 25.79 -34.42
C GLU A 189 14.03 26.26 -35.72
N ARG A 190 12.91 25.64 -36.12
CA ARG A 190 12.14 26.02 -37.32
C ARG A 190 11.60 27.44 -37.20
N VAL A 191 10.92 27.77 -36.09
CA VAL A 191 10.39 29.12 -35.85
C VAL A 191 11.52 30.15 -35.82
N THR A 192 12.63 29.84 -35.15
CA THR A 192 13.82 30.70 -35.11
C THR A 192 14.36 30.98 -36.50
N SER A 193 14.48 29.97 -37.37
CA SER A 193 14.88 30.21 -38.76
C SER A 193 13.90 31.11 -39.52
N HIS A 194 12.59 31.00 -39.29
CA HIS A 194 11.63 31.92 -39.90
C HIS A 194 11.76 33.36 -39.41
N VAL A 195 11.99 33.55 -38.11
CA VAL A 195 12.18 34.89 -37.51
C VAL A 195 13.49 35.51 -37.99
N VAL A 196 14.60 34.76 -37.96
CA VAL A 196 15.94 35.29 -38.24
C VAL A 196 16.23 35.42 -39.73
N ILE A 197 15.94 34.38 -40.53
CA ILE A 197 16.27 34.36 -41.96
C ILE A 197 15.23 35.15 -42.75
N ARG A 198 13.95 34.94 -42.45
CA ARG A 198 12.84 35.49 -43.25
C ARG A 198 12.25 36.78 -42.69
N GLY A 199 12.72 37.23 -41.51
CA GLY A 199 12.26 38.48 -40.89
C GLY A 199 10.79 38.46 -40.48
N ARG A 200 10.20 37.27 -40.29
CA ARG A 200 8.80 37.15 -39.84
C ARG A 200 8.67 37.60 -38.40
N HIS A 201 7.56 38.27 -38.08
CA HIS A 201 7.34 38.75 -36.72
C HIS A 201 7.03 37.56 -35.80
N PRO A 202 7.65 37.43 -34.61
CA PRO A 202 7.41 36.30 -33.69
C PRO A 202 5.92 36.08 -33.35
N ASN A 203 5.14 37.16 -33.25
CA ASN A 203 3.68 37.10 -33.01
C ASN A 203 2.90 36.26 -34.03
N GLU A 204 3.40 36.09 -35.26
CA GLU A 204 2.76 35.22 -36.26
C GLU A 204 2.71 33.75 -35.80
N PHE A 205 3.61 33.35 -34.90
CA PHE A 205 3.75 31.98 -34.40
C PHE A 205 3.05 31.75 -33.04
N VAL A 206 2.40 32.76 -32.46
CA VAL A 206 1.75 32.64 -31.13
C VAL A 206 0.70 31.53 -31.10
N SER A 207 -0.11 31.42 -32.17
CA SER A 207 -1.13 30.37 -32.26
C SER A 207 -0.52 28.96 -32.35
N GLU A 208 0.65 28.85 -32.96
CA GLU A 208 1.41 27.61 -33.10
C GLU A 208 2.05 27.23 -31.78
N PHE A 209 2.77 28.16 -31.12
CA PHE A 209 3.31 27.94 -29.78
C PHE A 209 2.23 27.54 -28.78
N LYS A 210 1.05 28.17 -28.80
CA LYS A 210 -0.07 27.77 -27.93
C LYS A 210 -0.49 26.31 -28.16
N LYS A 211 -0.57 25.86 -29.42
CA LYS A 211 -0.88 24.46 -29.75
C LYS A 211 0.22 23.53 -29.24
N GLN A 212 1.48 23.90 -29.43
CA GLN A 212 2.64 23.12 -29.01
C GLN A 212 2.74 23.04 -27.48
N THR A 213 2.49 24.13 -26.75
CA THR A 213 2.38 24.13 -25.29
C THR A 213 1.35 23.11 -24.82
N ASN A 214 0.13 23.15 -25.39
CA ASN A 214 -0.93 22.21 -25.01
C ASN A 214 -0.54 20.75 -25.31
N SER A 215 0.08 20.47 -26.46
CA SER A 215 0.50 19.13 -26.85
C SER A 215 1.64 18.61 -25.95
N THR A 216 2.64 19.46 -25.69
CA THR A 216 3.79 19.14 -24.83
C THR A 216 3.32 18.83 -23.41
N SER A 217 2.47 19.71 -22.85
CA SER A 217 1.84 19.51 -21.55
C SER A 217 1.07 18.19 -21.50
N TYR A 218 0.19 17.95 -22.47
CA TYR A 218 -0.60 16.72 -22.51
C TYR A 218 0.28 15.45 -22.54
N ASN A 219 1.33 15.45 -23.36
CA ASN A 219 2.23 14.29 -23.48
C ASN A 219 3.02 14.04 -22.19
N ALA A 220 3.56 15.09 -21.56
CA ALA A 220 4.31 15.00 -20.31
C ALA A 220 3.41 14.54 -19.15
N SER A 221 2.20 15.10 -19.03
CA SER A 221 1.23 14.70 -18.01
C SER A 221 0.75 13.26 -18.21
N ARG A 222 0.51 12.84 -19.46
CA ARG A 222 0.15 11.46 -19.79
C ARG A 222 1.27 10.49 -19.41
N LEU A 223 2.52 10.85 -19.70
CA LEU A 223 3.70 10.06 -19.36
C LEU A 223 3.80 9.88 -17.84
N LEU A 224 3.73 10.99 -17.08
CA LEU A 224 3.77 10.98 -15.62
C LEU A 224 2.73 10.00 -15.02
N VAL A 225 1.44 10.16 -15.37
CA VAL A 225 0.37 9.34 -14.77
C VAL A 225 0.51 7.88 -15.16
N THR A 226 0.89 7.60 -16.41
CA THR A 226 1.06 6.22 -16.87
C THR A 226 2.21 5.54 -16.14
N GLU A 227 3.34 6.22 -16.01
CA GLU A 227 4.52 5.67 -15.34
C GLU A 227 4.33 5.60 -13.82
N SER A 228 3.57 6.52 -13.21
CA SER A 228 3.17 6.49 -11.79
C SER A 228 2.37 5.22 -11.48
N ALA A 229 1.35 4.92 -12.30
CA ALA A 229 0.58 3.68 -12.16
C ALA A 229 1.44 2.42 -12.41
N ARG A 230 2.44 2.49 -13.29
CA ARG A 230 3.38 1.38 -13.55
C ARG A 230 4.26 1.11 -12.35
N VAL A 231 4.95 2.13 -11.82
CA VAL A 231 5.86 1.93 -10.68
C VAL A 231 5.11 1.45 -9.44
N GLN A 232 3.89 1.96 -9.20
CA GLN A 232 3.01 1.44 -8.15
C GLN A 232 2.70 -0.04 -8.35
N THR A 233 2.37 -0.45 -9.58
CA THR A 233 2.04 -1.84 -9.88
C THR A 233 3.26 -2.77 -9.73
N GLU A 234 4.45 -2.31 -10.13
CA GLU A 234 5.69 -3.07 -9.91
C GLU A 234 6.03 -3.21 -8.43
N SER A 235 5.88 -2.14 -7.65
CA SER A 235 6.02 -2.17 -6.20
C SER A 235 4.99 -3.08 -5.53
N GLN A 236 3.75 -3.11 -6.03
CA GLN A 236 2.72 -4.07 -5.59
C GLN A 236 3.14 -5.51 -5.88
N LYS A 237 3.67 -5.78 -7.07
CA LYS A 237 4.16 -7.12 -7.44
C LYS A 237 5.25 -7.60 -6.48
N ILE A 238 6.22 -6.74 -6.17
CA ILE A 238 7.30 -7.04 -5.21
C ILE A 238 6.71 -7.41 -3.84
N ALA A 239 5.79 -6.60 -3.33
CA ALA A 239 5.13 -6.88 -2.06
C ALA A 239 4.34 -8.19 -2.10
N TYR A 240 3.56 -8.43 -3.15
CA TYR A 240 2.77 -9.65 -3.29
C TYR A 240 3.64 -10.90 -3.39
N LEU A 241 4.78 -10.84 -4.08
CA LEU A 241 5.73 -11.96 -4.14
C LEU A 241 6.30 -12.27 -2.75
N LYS A 242 6.65 -11.24 -1.97
CA LYS A 242 7.15 -11.41 -0.59
C LYS A 242 6.09 -12.02 0.33
N ASP A 243 4.85 -11.57 0.22
CA ASP A 243 3.81 -11.87 1.21
C ASP A 243 2.97 -13.10 0.87
N LEU A 244 2.64 -13.29 -0.41
CA LEU A 244 1.75 -14.36 -0.89
C LEU A 244 2.51 -15.49 -1.60
N GLY A 245 3.77 -15.26 -1.98
CA GLY A 245 4.55 -16.15 -2.83
C GLY A 245 4.12 -16.12 -4.30
N GLU A 246 4.82 -16.88 -5.14
CA GLU A 246 4.58 -16.92 -6.59
C GLU A 246 3.17 -17.40 -6.98
N ASP A 247 2.61 -18.34 -6.21
CA ASP A 247 1.26 -18.86 -6.39
C ASP A 247 0.19 -18.04 -5.67
N GLY A 248 0.58 -16.88 -5.11
CA GLY A 248 -0.34 -15.86 -4.64
C GLY A 248 -1.25 -15.35 -5.75
N GLU A 249 -2.40 -14.82 -5.37
CA GLU A 249 -3.38 -14.25 -6.30
C GLU A 249 -3.61 -12.77 -5.97
N TYR A 250 -3.89 -11.97 -6.99
CA TYR A 250 -4.30 -10.58 -6.86
C TYR A 250 -5.58 -10.33 -7.66
N LYS A 251 -6.36 -9.34 -7.22
CA LYS A 251 -7.58 -8.89 -7.87
C LYS A 251 -7.35 -7.53 -8.51
N TYR A 252 -7.70 -7.41 -9.78
CA TYR A 252 -7.68 -6.14 -10.49
C TYR A 252 -8.82 -5.24 -10.00
N VAL A 253 -8.51 -3.99 -9.63
CA VAL A 253 -9.50 -3.02 -9.15
C VAL A 253 -9.47 -1.80 -10.06
N ALA A 254 -10.49 -1.67 -10.90
CA ALA A 254 -10.62 -0.51 -11.76
C ALA A 254 -11.12 0.71 -10.96
N LYS A 255 -10.58 1.89 -11.26
CA LYS A 255 -11.21 3.15 -10.84
C LYS A 255 -12.50 3.32 -11.64
N ILE A 256 -13.66 3.17 -10.99
CA ILE A 256 -14.99 3.25 -11.62
C ILE A 256 -15.51 4.69 -11.51
N ASP A 257 -15.45 5.43 -12.61
CA ASP A 257 -15.97 6.78 -12.80
C ASP A 257 -16.33 7.03 -14.28
N SER A 258 -16.72 8.26 -14.62
CA SER A 258 -17.08 8.62 -16.01
C SER A 258 -15.92 8.53 -17.01
N LYS A 259 -14.68 8.39 -16.55
CA LYS A 259 -13.46 8.32 -17.37
C LYS A 259 -12.89 6.89 -17.41
N THR A 260 -13.56 5.90 -16.85
CA THR A 260 -13.10 4.50 -16.89
C THR A 260 -13.18 3.94 -18.31
N SER A 261 -12.08 3.36 -18.78
CA SER A 261 -12.06 2.71 -20.10
C SER A 261 -12.87 1.41 -20.09
N LYS A 262 -13.42 1.02 -21.25
CA LYS A 262 -14.06 -0.29 -21.45
C LYS A 262 -13.13 -1.45 -21.06
N LEU A 263 -11.84 -1.31 -21.35
CA LEU A 263 -10.81 -2.29 -20.99
C LEU A 263 -10.70 -2.46 -19.47
N CYS A 264 -10.52 -1.37 -18.72
CA CYS A 264 -10.44 -1.42 -17.26
C CYS A 264 -11.75 -1.95 -16.65
N HIS A 265 -12.91 -1.56 -17.19
CA HIS A 265 -14.19 -2.13 -16.78
C HIS A 265 -14.24 -3.64 -16.95
N SER A 266 -13.79 -4.16 -18.10
CA SER A 266 -13.80 -5.61 -18.39
C SER A 266 -12.83 -6.42 -17.52
N LEU A 267 -11.80 -5.77 -16.97
CA LEU A 267 -10.83 -6.38 -16.07
C LEU A 267 -11.22 -6.24 -14.61
N ASN A 268 -12.16 -5.35 -14.29
CA ASN A 268 -12.53 -5.05 -12.91
C ASN A 268 -13.02 -6.33 -12.20
N GLY A 269 -12.33 -6.66 -11.12
CA GLY A 269 -12.61 -7.80 -10.27
C GLY A 269 -12.09 -9.14 -10.76
N LYS A 270 -11.44 -9.21 -11.92
CA LYS A 270 -10.72 -10.42 -12.36
C LYS A 270 -9.55 -10.72 -11.42
N ILE A 271 -9.29 -12.01 -11.22
CA ILE A 271 -8.24 -12.53 -10.37
C ILE A 271 -7.13 -13.10 -11.26
N PHE A 272 -5.89 -12.83 -10.91
CA PHE A 272 -4.70 -13.27 -11.62
C PHE A 272 -3.64 -13.75 -10.62
N LYS A 273 -2.70 -14.58 -11.08
CA LYS A 273 -1.58 -15.02 -10.25
C LYS A 273 -0.48 -13.97 -10.20
N VAL A 274 0.16 -13.83 -9.05
CA VAL A 274 1.22 -12.85 -8.81
C VAL A 274 2.44 -13.10 -9.70
N LYS A 275 2.83 -14.36 -9.92
CA LYS A 275 3.94 -14.69 -10.86
C LYS A 275 3.70 -14.20 -12.29
N ASP A 276 2.44 -14.18 -12.72
CA ASP A 276 2.03 -13.75 -14.05
C ASP A 276 1.76 -12.23 -14.13
N MET A 277 1.94 -11.48 -13.03
CA MET A 277 1.63 -10.06 -12.95
C MET A 277 2.54 -9.24 -13.86
N ILE A 278 1.99 -8.65 -14.91
CA ILE A 278 2.71 -7.86 -15.91
C ILE A 278 1.94 -6.55 -16.16
N PRO A 279 2.53 -5.39 -15.81
CA PRO A 279 1.97 -4.08 -16.14
C PRO A 279 1.63 -3.96 -17.63
N GLY A 280 0.42 -3.50 -17.94
CA GLY A 280 -0.07 -3.33 -19.31
C GLY A 280 -0.63 -4.57 -19.99
N VAL A 281 -0.63 -5.74 -19.32
CA VAL A 281 -1.23 -6.98 -19.84
C VAL A 281 -2.39 -7.45 -18.96
N ASN A 282 -2.12 -7.64 -17.67
CA ASN A 282 -3.10 -8.10 -16.67
C ASN A 282 -3.02 -7.31 -15.35
N ALA A 283 -2.16 -6.30 -15.30
CA ALA A 283 -2.05 -5.36 -14.21
C ALA A 283 -1.93 -3.92 -14.76
N PRO A 284 -2.33 -2.88 -14.00
CA PRO A 284 -2.20 -1.49 -14.44
C PRO A 284 -0.74 -1.12 -14.79
N PRO A 285 -0.49 -0.11 -15.65
CA PRO A 285 -1.45 0.66 -16.43
C PRO A 285 -1.87 -0.07 -17.72
N MET A 286 -3.18 -0.27 -17.91
CA MET A 286 -3.71 -0.93 -19.11
C MET A 286 -3.80 -0.02 -20.34
N HIS A 287 -3.79 1.30 -20.12
CA HIS A 287 -3.90 2.33 -21.14
C HIS A 287 -3.22 3.61 -20.64
N PRO A 288 -2.93 4.58 -21.52
CA PRO A 288 -2.50 5.90 -21.08
C PRO A 288 -3.53 6.52 -20.13
N TRP A 289 -3.10 7.22 -19.08
CA TRP A 289 -3.99 7.75 -18.03
C TRP A 289 -4.73 6.70 -17.19
N CYS A 290 -4.22 5.46 -17.13
CA CYS A 290 -4.81 4.45 -16.27
C CYS A 290 -4.64 4.82 -14.79
N ARG A 291 -5.75 4.81 -14.05
CA ARG A 291 -5.82 5.12 -12.60
C ARG A 291 -6.28 3.92 -11.77
N SER A 292 -6.30 2.74 -12.39
CA SER A 292 -6.69 1.49 -11.74
C SER A 292 -5.54 0.97 -10.88
N THR A 293 -5.85 0.13 -9.91
CA THR A 293 -4.86 -0.48 -9.01
C THR A 293 -5.13 -1.98 -8.86
N THR A 294 -4.34 -2.66 -8.04
CA THR A 294 -4.57 -4.05 -7.67
C THR A 294 -4.66 -4.20 -6.15
N VAL A 295 -5.29 -5.27 -5.71
CA VAL A 295 -5.32 -5.67 -4.29
C VAL A 295 -4.92 -7.13 -4.17
N PRO A 296 -4.28 -7.52 -3.06
CA PRO A 296 -4.04 -8.93 -2.80
C PRO A 296 -5.38 -9.67 -2.76
N TYR A 297 -5.48 -10.77 -3.50
CA TYR A 297 -6.56 -11.72 -3.39
C TYR A 297 -6.11 -12.82 -2.46
N VAL A 298 -6.16 -12.51 -1.17
CA VAL A 298 -6.26 -13.57 -0.17
C VAL A 298 -7.65 -14.17 -0.36
N GLY A 299 -7.71 -15.42 -0.82
CA GLY A 299 -8.95 -16.20 -0.77
C GLY A 299 -9.48 -16.27 0.67
N ASN A 300 -10.37 -17.21 0.98
CA ASN A 300 -10.51 -17.58 2.39
C ASN A 300 -9.20 -18.26 2.81
N TRP A 301 -8.17 -17.49 3.12
CA TRP A 301 -6.91 -17.98 3.68
C TRP A 301 -7.23 -18.77 4.94
N ARG A 302 -8.32 -18.42 5.64
CA ARG A 302 -8.91 -19.19 6.73
C ARG A 302 -9.41 -20.57 6.28
N ASP A 303 -10.17 -20.69 5.20
CA ASP A 303 -10.61 -21.99 4.67
C ASP A 303 -9.44 -22.78 4.09
N LYS A 304 -8.53 -22.16 3.34
CA LYS A 304 -7.32 -22.81 2.80
C LYS A 304 -6.40 -23.27 3.93
N PHE A 305 -6.22 -22.45 4.98
CA PHE A 305 -5.53 -22.80 6.22
C PHE A 305 -6.18 -23.97 6.93
N PHE A 306 -7.51 -24.00 7.07
CA PHE A 306 -8.22 -25.11 7.73
C PHE A 306 -8.28 -26.37 6.86
N LYS A 307 -8.32 -26.27 5.52
CA LYS A 307 -8.41 -27.38 4.57
C LYS A 307 -7.05 -28.03 4.28
N GLU A 308 -5.97 -27.25 4.22
CA GLU A 308 -4.59 -27.77 4.16
C GLU A 308 -4.12 -28.38 5.49
N ARG A 309 -4.86 -28.07 6.58
CA ARG A 309 -4.62 -28.56 7.94
C ARG A 309 -5.68 -29.55 8.43
N GLU A 310 -6.72 -29.78 7.65
CA GLU A 310 -7.67 -30.88 7.83
C GLU A 310 -6.87 -32.19 7.71
N GLY A 311 -6.75 -32.89 8.83
CA GLY A 311 -5.94 -34.10 8.96
C GLY A 311 -4.48 -33.90 9.41
N LYS A 312 -3.91 -32.68 9.39
CA LYS A 312 -2.52 -32.43 9.84
C LYS A 312 -2.40 -32.04 11.32
N TYR A 313 -3.46 -31.54 11.94
CA TYR A 313 -3.51 -31.33 13.39
C TYR A 313 -4.39 -32.39 14.05
N GLN A 314 -3.75 -33.48 14.48
CA GLN A 314 -4.37 -34.45 15.39
C GLN A 314 -4.50 -33.86 16.79
N VAL A 315 -5.47 -32.96 16.99
CA VAL A 315 -5.82 -32.48 18.35
C VAL A 315 -6.32 -33.65 19.20
N GLU A 316 -7.03 -34.61 18.59
CA GLU A 316 -7.47 -35.84 19.27
C GLU A 316 -6.30 -36.71 19.77
N VAL A 317 -5.17 -36.78 19.06
CA VAL A 317 -4.05 -37.65 19.49
C VAL A 317 -3.24 -37.04 20.63
N LYS A 318 -3.11 -35.71 20.71
CA LYS A 318 -2.39 -35.07 21.82
C LYS A 318 -3.20 -35.13 23.13
N GLU A 319 -4.49 -34.85 23.08
CA GLU A 319 -5.36 -34.94 24.26
C GLU A 319 -5.58 -36.38 24.72
N ALA A 320 -5.79 -37.33 23.78
CA ALA A 320 -5.91 -38.74 24.13
C ALA A 320 -4.63 -39.28 24.79
N LYS A 321 -3.44 -38.96 24.26
CA LYS A 321 -2.15 -39.34 24.89
C LYS A 321 -1.96 -38.72 26.27
N LEU A 322 -2.41 -37.47 26.46
CA LEU A 322 -2.29 -36.78 27.73
C LEU A 322 -3.27 -37.35 28.78
N GLN A 323 -4.50 -37.68 28.37
CA GLN A 323 -5.48 -38.38 29.20
C GLN A 323 -5.02 -39.81 29.54
N GLU A 324 -4.45 -40.55 28.58
CA GLU A 324 -3.88 -41.88 28.80
C GLU A 324 -2.74 -41.85 29.82
N LYS A 325 -1.80 -40.91 29.68
CA LYS A 325 -0.71 -40.71 30.64
C LYS A 325 -1.24 -40.36 32.04
N ALA A 326 -2.24 -39.49 32.13
CA ALA A 326 -2.87 -39.14 33.40
C ALA A 326 -3.64 -40.31 34.02
N LYS A 327 -4.28 -41.17 33.20
CA LYS A 327 -4.93 -42.41 33.68
C LYS A 327 -3.92 -43.39 34.26
N ASN A 328 -2.78 -43.56 33.60
CA ASN A 328 -1.70 -44.41 34.12
C ASN A 328 -1.14 -43.85 35.44
N GLN A 329 -0.91 -42.53 35.53
CA GLN A 329 -0.51 -41.87 36.76
C GLN A 329 -1.53 -42.03 37.89
N MET A 330 -2.83 -41.92 37.59
CA MET A 330 -3.90 -42.13 38.55
C MET A 330 -3.91 -43.56 39.10
N LYS A 331 -3.77 -44.57 38.25
CA LYS A 331 -3.68 -45.99 38.65
C LYS A 331 -2.50 -46.23 39.59
N GLU A 332 -1.30 -45.76 39.23
CA GLU A 332 -0.10 -45.88 40.06
C GLU A 332 -0.29 -45.22 41.44
N MET A 333 -0.96 -44.06 41.49
CA MET A 333 -1.23 -43.36 42.75
C MET A 333 -2.26 -44.07 43.63
N ILE A 334 -3.19 -44.82 43.04
CA ILE A 334 -4.13 -45.69 43.77
C ILE A 334 -3.38 -46.90 44.33
N GLU A 335 -2.61 -47.60 43.50
CA GLU A 335 -1.83 -48.80 43.88
C GLU A 335 -0.80 -48.48 44.98
N SER A 336 -0.11 -47.35 44.87
CA SER A 336 0.84 -46.89 45.89
C SER A 336 0.20 -46.28 47.14
N GLY A 337 -1.14 -46.23 47.22
CA GLY A 337 -1.88 -45.67 48.36
C GLY A 337 -1.71 -44.15 48.54
N LYS A 338 -1.17 -43.44 47.53
CA LYS A 338 -1.04 -41.98 47.54
C LYS A 338 -2.39 -41.28 47.44
N ILE A 339 -3.39 -41.95 46.85
CA ILE A 339 -4.79 -41.52 46.84
C ILE A 339 -5.74 -42.68 47.15
N LYS A 340 -6.94 -42.35 47.64
CA LYS A 340 -8.02 -43.31 47.89
C LYS A 340 -9.28 -42.90 47.14
N ILE A 341 -9.93 -43.86 46.49
CA ILE A 341 -11.20 -43.64 45.76
C ILE A 341 -12.36 -43.46 46.75
N GLU A 342 -12.31 -44.17 47.88
CA GLU A 342 -13.33 -44.10 48.93
C GLU A 342 -13.61 -42.67 49.38
N ILE A 343 -14.90 -42.35 49.52
CA ILE A 343 -15.35 -41.05 50.00
C ILE A 343 -14.88 -40.85 51.44
N ASN A 344 -14.24 -39.71 51.68
CA ASN A 344 -13.99 -39.20 53.02
C ASN A 344 -15.24 -38.46 53.52
N PRO A 345 -15.96 -38.97 54.55
CA PRO A 345 -17.20 -38.35 55.00
C PRO A 345 -17.02 -36.91 55.48
N GLU A 346 -15.92 -36.58 56.16
CA GLU A 346 -15.68 -35.22 56.66
C GLU A 346 -15.51 -34.20 55.52
N LYS A 347 -14.88 -34.61 54.41
CA LYS A 347 -14.73 -33.76 53.23
C LYS A 347 -16.03 -33.69 52.43
N GLN A 348 -16.71 -34.82 52.24
CA GLN A 348 -17.96 -34.89 51.49
C GLN A 348 -19.09 -34.13 52.18
N ASN A 349 -19.17 -34.20 53.50
CA ASN A 349 -20.22 -33.54 54.28
C ASN A 349 -20.13 -32.00 54.25
N ARG A 350 -19.02 -31.42 53.77
CA ARG A 350 -18.92 -29.99 53.43
C ARG A 350 -19.67 -29.60 52.16
N HIS A 351 -20.13 -30.60 51.43
CA HIS A 351 -20.96 -30.50 50.23
C HIS A 351 -22.27 -31.25 50.41
N SER A 352 -22.69 -31.63 51.62
CA SER A 352 -23.96 -32.32 51.85
C SER A 352 -24.98 -31.35 52.45
N LEU A 353 -26.05 -31.04 51.70
CA LEU A 353 -27.05 -30.08 52.14
C LEU A 353 -27.73 -30.57 53.44
N GLY A 354 -27.85 -29.67 54.43
CA GLY A 354 -28.45 -29.98 55.73
C GLY A 354 -27.48 -30.59 56.75
N HIS A 355 -26.22 -30.87 56.38
CA HIS A 355 -25.19 -31.30 57.33
C HIS A 355 -24.52 -30.11 58.02
N ARG A 356 -24.20 -30.22 59.32
CA ARG A 356 -23.53 -29.14 60.09
C ARG A 356 -22.27 -28.59 59.41
N LEU A 357 -21.42 -29.48 58.89
CA LEU A 357 -20.19 -29.13 58.16
C LEU A 357 -20.42 -28.33 56.87
N TYR A 358 -21.55 -28.50 56.20
CA TYR A 358 -21.90 -27.72 55.01
C TYR A 358 -22.22 -26.28 55.39
N GLU A 359 -23.03 -26.06 56.45
CA GLU A 359 -23.36 -24.72 56.92
C GLU A 359 -22.14 -23.96 57.43
N GLU A 360 -21.24 -24.64 58.16
CA GLU A 360 -19.96 -24.07 58.59
C GLU A 360 -19.07 -23.70 57.39
N TYR A 361 -19.00 -24.58 56.38
CA TYR A 361 -18.21 -24.35 55.18
C TYR A 361 -18.76 -23.20 54.33
N LYS A 362 -20.09 -23.13 54.19
CA LYS A 362 -20.81 -22.03 53.54
C LYS A 362 -20.50 -20.70 54.23
N LYS A 363 -20.70 -20.60 55.56
CA LYS A 363 -20.37 -19.38 56.32
C LYS A 363 -18.91 -18.94 56.13
N LYS A 364 -17.97 -19.89 56.18
CA LYS A 364 -16.55 -19.62 55.95
C LYS A 364 -16.26 -19.10 54.54
N ASN A 365 -16.93 -19.60 53.50
CA ASN A 365 -16.78 -19.10 52.14
C ASN A 365 -17.34 -17.68 52.00
N LEU A 366 -18.51 -17.39 52.58
CA LEU A 366 -19.10 -16.04 52.58
C LEU A 366 -18.18 -15.02 53.24
N LEU A 367 -17.60 -15.33 54.41
CA LEU A 367 -16.64 -14.46 55.10
C LEU A 367 -15.38 -14.15 54.27
N LYS A 368 -15.02 -15.04 53.33
CA LYS A 368 -13.87 -14.88 52.42
C LYS A 368 -14.25 -14.31 51.05
N GLY A 369 -15.49 -13.84 50.88
CA GLY A 369 -15.99 -13.36 49.58
C GLY A 369 -16.03 -14.44 48.50
N LYS A 370 -16.03 -15.72 48.86
CA LYS A 370 -16.09 -16.85 47.91
C LYS A 370 -17.53 -17.26 47.65
N GLN A 371 -17.76 -17.83 46.47
CA GLN A 371 -19.07 -18.34 46.07
C GLN A 371 -19.59 -19.42 47.05
N THR A 372 -20.92 -19.47 47.15
CA THR A 372 -21.63 -20.51 47.91
C THR A 372 -21.24 -21.89 47.35
N PRO A 373 -20.89 -22.86 48.22
CA PRO A 373 -20.49 -24.18 47.75
C PRO A 373 -21.64 -24.94 47.10
N SER A 374 -21.35 -25.64 46.00
CA SER A 374 -22.23 -26.67 45.43
C SER A 374 -22.48 -27.80 46.45
N TYR A 375 -23.64 -28.45 46.36
CA TYR A 375 -24.03 -29.51 47.28
C TYR A 375 -24.64 -30.74 46.60
N THR A 376 -24.34 -31.91 47.14
CA THR A 376 -24.91 -33.20 46.77
C THR A 376 -26.28 -33.40 47.41
N LEU A 377 -27.14 -34.12 46.69
CA LEU A 377 -28.47 -34.54 47.15
C LEU A 377 -28.49 -36.01 47.62
N LEU A 378 -27.53 -36.81 47.15
CA LEU A 378 -27.41 -38.23 47.47
C LEU A 378 -26.61 -38.45 48.76
N LYS A 379 -26.86 -39.58 49.44
CA LYS A 379 -26.11 -39.99 50.64
C LYS A 379 -24.69 -40.42 50.28
N ASN A 380 -23.77 -40.31 51.24
CA ASN A 380 -22.36 -40.65 51.04
C ASN A 380 -22.17 -42.10 50.56
N ASP A 381 -22.93 -43.06 51.07
CA ASP A 381 -22.81 -44.47 50.67
C ASP A 381 -23.18 -44.68 49.19
N GLU A 382 -24.23 -43.99 48.74
CA GLU A 382 -24.68 -44.03 47.34
C GLU A 382 -23.64 -43.37 46.44
N LEU A 383 -23.18 -42.17 46.81
CA LEU A 383 -22.11 -41.47 46.10
C LEU A 383 -20.82 -42.30 46.04
N ASN A 384 -20.49 -43.03 47.11
CA ASN A 384 -19.30 -43.88 47.19
C ASN A 384 -19.43 -45.09 46.26
N LYS A 385 -20.60 -45.74 46.24
CA LYS A 385 -20.90 -46.83 45.31
C LYS A 385 -20.79 -46.35 43.85
N MET A 386 -21.37 -45.20 43.55
CA MET A 386 -21.32 -44.63 42.20
C MET A 386 -19.90 -44.24 41.79
N LEU A 387 -19.10 -43.66 42.70
CA LEU A 387 -17.71 -43.32 42.43
C LEU A 387 -16.87 -44.55 42.14
N ASN A 388 -17.02 -45.62 42.92
CA ASN A 388 -16.32 -46.90 42.68
C ASN A 388 -16.65 -47.51 41.31
N GLN A 389 -17.86 -47.29 40.78
CA GLN A 389 -18.25 -47.77 39.45
C GLN A 389 -17.74 -46.88 38.31
N LYS A 390 -17.46 -45.61 38.57
CA LYS A 390 -17.24 -44.59 37.53
C LYS A 390 -15.85 -43.95 37.56
N PHE A 391 -15.01 -44.21 38.56
CA PHE A 391 -13.66 -43.65 38.60
C PHE A 391 -12.87 -44.01 37.33
N GLY A 392 -12.09 -43.06 36.81
CA GLY A 392 -11.32 -43.23 35.58
C GLY A 392 -12.13 -43.20 34.28
N THR A 393 -13.47 -43.10 34.34
CA THR A 393 -14.33 -42.97 33.15
C THR A 393 -14.49 -41.51 32.70
N GLY A 394 -14.22 -40.56 33.60
CA GLY A 394 -14.31 -39.13 33.36
C GLY A 394 -13.05 -38.52 32.77
N ARG A 395 -13.09 -37.20 32.58
CA ARG A 395 -11.94 -36.42 32.10
C ARG A 395 -11.06 -36.00 33.25
N LEU A 396 -9.77 -36.35 33.19
CA LEU A 396 -8.79 -35.96 34.20
C LEU A 396 -8.35 -34.51 33.99
N ILE A 397 -8.25 -33.73 35.08
CA ILE A 397 -7.83 -32.33 35.04
C ILE A 397 -6.30 -32.26 35.11
N ILE A 398 -5.67 -31.69 34.08
CA ILE A 398 -4.21 -31.70 33.88
C ILE A 398 -3.70 -30.25 33.80
N GLU A 399 -2.55 -29.95 34.40
CA GLU A 399 -1.89 -28.63 34.36
C GLU A 399 -0.72 -28.62 33.38
N ASN A 400 -0.60 -27.53 32.61
CA ASN A 400 0.54 -27.18 31.74
C ASN A 400 1.14 -28.39 31.00
N GLU A 401 0.25 -29.21 30.44
CA GLU A 401 0.55 -30.40 29.62
C GLU A 401 1.40 -31.50 30.30
N LYS A 402 1.59 -31.51 31.63
CA LYS A 402 2.51 -32.48 32.28
C LYS A 402 2.05 -33.14 33.58
N LYS A 403 1.12 -32.59 34.36
CA LYS A 403 0.78 -33.17 35.68
C LYS A 403 -0.72 -33.19 35.96
N TRP A 404 -1.24 -34.37 36.32
CA TRP A 404 -2.61 -34.54 36.80
C TRP A 404 -2.81 -33.84 38.15
N LYS A 405 -3.93 -33.12 38.33
CA LYS A 405 -4.26 -32.36 39.55
C LYS A 405 -4.96 -33.18 40.63
N ASN A 406 -4.95 -34.51 40.54
CA ASN A 406 -5.74 -35.41 41.39
C ASN A 406 -7.24 -35.09 41.33
N LYS A 407 -7.72 -34.66 40.15
CA LYS A 407 -9.13 -34.34 39.92
C LYS A 407 -9.66 -34.96 38.64
N GLU A 408 -10.91 -35.38 38.69
CA GLU A 408 -11.62 -35.99 37.56
C GLU A 408 -13.02 -35.41 37.46
N ILE A 409 -13.47 -35.12 36.25
CA ILE A 409 -14.84 -34.69 35.97
C ILE A 409 -15.60 -35.89 35.44
N ILE A 410 -16.56 -36.39 36.23
CA ILE A 410 -17.32 -37.61 35.95
C ILE A 410 -18.78 -37.27 35.69
N ASN A 411 -19.37 -37.90 34.68
CA ASN A 411 -20.82 -37.99 34.52
C ASN A 411 -21.35 -39.22 35.24
N PHE A 412 -22.17 -39.00 36.26
CA PHE A 412 -22.70 -40.05 37.12
C PHE A 412 -24.00 -40.67 36.57
N GLY A 413 -24.52 -40.20 35.43
CA GLY A 413 -25.71 -40.75 34.76
C GLY A 413 -27.06 -40.34 35.37
N GLN A 414 -27.07 -40.00 36.66
CA GLN A 414 -28.21 -39.46 37.41
C GLN A 414 -27.86 -38.17 38.13
N ILE A 415 -28.86 -37.44 38.60
CA ILE A 415 -28.68 -36.18 39.33
C ILE A 415 -28.01 -36.51 40.67
N ILE A 416 -26.81 -35.95 40.90
CA ILE A 416 -26.04 -36.17 42.13
C ILE A 416 -26.16 -35.01 43.11
N GLY A 417 -26.59 -33.84 42.63
CA GLY A 417 -26.55 -32.60 43.39
C GLY A 417 -26.90 -31.38 42.57
N LYS A 418 -26.73 -30.22 43.21
CA LYS A 418 -26.92 -28.90 42.60
C LYS A 418 -25.60 -28.12 42.66
N TYR A 419 -25.20 -27.56 41.53
CA TYR A 419 -24.05 -26.67 41.47
C TYR A 419 -24.48 -25.21 41.52
N TYR A 420 -23.66 -24.37 42.14
CA TYR A 420 -23.93 -22.95 42.26
C TYR A 420 -23.27 -22.17 41.11
N ILE A 421 -24.04 -21.34 40.43
CA ILE A 421 -23.57 -20.41 39.40
C ILE A 421 -24.46 -19.16 39.40
N ASP A 422 -23.85 -17.98 39.36
CA ASP A 422 -24.53 -16.68 39.22
C ASP A 422 -25.78 -16.48 40.09
N GLY A 423 -25.69 -16.86 41.38
CA GLY A 423 -26.78 -16.68 42.34
C GLY A 423 -27.79 -17.83 42.40
N LYS A 424 -27.68 -18.85 41.55
CA LYS A 424 -28.67 -19.93 41.42
C LYS A 424 -28.04 -21.32 41.60
N PHE A 425 -28.87 -22.25 42.05
CA PHE A 425 -28.55 -23.67 42.14
C PHE A 425 -29.21 -24.44 40.99
N ILE A 426 -28.40 -25.13 40.20
CA ILE A 426 -28.85 -25.90 39.03
C ILE A 426 -28.52 -27.37 39.24
N GLU A 427 -29.48 -28.26 38.96
CA GLU A 427 -29.29 -29.71 39.07
C GLU A 427 -28.27 -30.21 38.06
N THR A 428 -27.43 -31.15 38.48
CA THR A 428 -26.39 -31.71 37.63
C THR A 428 -26.16 -33.19 37.88
N LYS A 429 -25.82 -33.88 36.79
CA LYS A 429 -25.32 -35.27 36.79
C LYS A 429 -23.80 -35.32 36.83
N TRP A 430 -23.13 -34.18 36.71
CA TRP A 430 -21.68 -34.06 36.63
C TRP A 430 -21.09 -33.67 37.98
N GLY A 431 -19.99 -34.33 38.34
CA GLY A 431 -19.25 -34.04 39.57
C GLY A 431 -17.75 -33.97 39.32
N THR A 432 -17.09 -33.02 39.98
CA THR A 432 -15.63 -33.01 40.08
C THR A 432 -15.23 -33.82 41.30
N VAL A 433 -14.56 -34.94 41.07
CA VAL A 433 -13.97 -35.78 42.11
C VAL A 433 -12.60 -35.23 42.44
N HIS A 434 -12.33 -35.04 43.72
CA HIS A 434 -11.04 -34.63 44.24
C HIS A 434 -10.42 -35.79 45.02
N TYR A 435 -9.36 -36.38 44.47
CA TYR A 435 -8.65 -37.50 45.06
C TYR A 435 -7.59 -37.03 46.05
N SER A 436 -7.45 -37.73 47.18
CA SER A 436 -6.42 -37.46 48.17
C SER A 436 -6.06 -38.69 48.99
N LYS A 437 -4.94 -38.64 49.73
CA LYS A 437 -4.47 -39.73 50.60
C LYS A 437 -5.50 -40.13 51.68
N THR A 438 -6.30 -39.16 52.16
CA THR A 438 -7.30 -39.41 53.22
C THR A 438 -8.69 -39.78 52.70
N GLY A 439 -8.86 -39.97 51.38
CA GLY A 439 -10.14 -40.23 50.73
C GLY A 439 -10.60 -39.10 49.80
N SER A 440 -11.58 -39.41 48.97
CA SER A 440 -12.10 -38.54 47.92
C SER A 440 -13.35 -37.78 48.35
N HIS A 441 -13.70 -36.74 47.60
CA HIS A 441 -15.01 -36.09 47.70
C HIS A 441 -15.44 -35.59 46.32
N ILE A 442 -16.76 -35.48 46.15
CA ILE A 442 -17.43 -35.12 44.92
C ILE A 442 -18.08 -33.77 45.11
N ILE A 443 -17.77 -32.84 44.20
CA ILE A 443 -18.36 -31.51 44.14
C ILE A 443 -19.22 -31.43 42.87
N PRO A 444 -20.54 -31.23 42.97
CA PRO A 444 -21.39 -31.04 41.79
C PRO A 444 -20.90 -29.87 40.93
N ASN A 445 -20.87 -30.09 39.61
CA ASN A 445 -20.29 -29.18 38.63
C ASN A 445 -21.20 -29.07 37.39
N GLY A 446 -21.22 -27.92 36.72
CA GLY A 446 -21.94 -27.70 35.46
C GLY A 446 -21.09 -27.90 34.19
N LYS A 447 -19.78 -28.15 34.32
CA LYS A 447 -18.90 -28.33 33.15
C LYS A 447 -19.05 -29.75 32.58
N GLU A 448 -19.54 -29.82 31.35
CA GLU A 448 -19.41 -31.02 30.51
C GLU A 448 -17.92 -31.31 30.27
N GLY A 449 -17.51 -32.57 30.37
CA GLY A 449 -16.13 -32.99 30.15
C GLY A 449 -15.70 -32.95 28.67
N LYS A 450 -15.87 -31.81 27.98
CA LYS A 450 -15.43 -31.60 26.58
C LYS A 450 -13.93 -31.49 26.47
#